data_AF-A0A0D1EMD6-F1
#
_entry.id   AF-A0A0D1EMD6-F1
#
_cell.length_a   1.000
_cell.length_b   1.000
_cell.length_c   1.000
_cell.angle_alpha   90.00
_cell.angle_beta   90.00
_cell.angle_gamma   90.00
#
_symmetry.space_group_name_H-M   'P 1'
#
loop_
_entity.id
_entity.type
_entity.pdbx_description
1 polymer ?
#
loop_
_entity_poly.entity_id
_entity_poly.type
_entity_poly.pdbx_seq_one_letter_code
_entity_poly.pdbx_strand_id
1 'polypeptide(L)' 'MAFTTYGSAERTATFGRLALLRNELVTRFAKWRTYRKTVSELSELSERELDDLGLAPGDIRNVAMQAAYGA' A
#
# COMPACT_ATOMS: atom_id res chain seq x y z
N MET A 1 -29.65 25.64 38.44
CA MET A 1 -28.77 26.44 37.56
C MET A 1 -27.81 25.46 36.89
N ALA A 2 -28.03 25.16 35.61
CA ALA A 2 -27.24 24.19 34.85
C ALA A 2 -26.39 24.94 33.82
N PHE A 3 -25.08 24.99 34.06
CA PHE A 3 -24.12 25.36 33.01
C PHE A 3 -23.44 24.07 32.56
N THR A 4 -24.08 23.37 31.64
CA THR A 4 -23.39 22.34 30.85
C THR A 4 -22.93 22.99 29.57
N THR A 5 -21.74 23.59 29.59
CA THR A 5 -21.10 24.07 28.37
C THR A 5 -20.35 22.89 27.76
N TYR A 6 -21.00 22.21 26.82
CA TYR A 6 -20.41 21.17 25.99
C TYR A 6 -19.31 21.76 25.08
N GLY A 7 -18.20 21.02 24.97
CA GLY A 7 -17.45 20.85 23.73
C GLY A 7 -16.75 22.08 23.15
N SER A 8 -15.60 22.45 23.71
CA SER A 8 -14.61 23.26 22.99
C SER A 8 -13.45 22.40 22.49
N ALA A 9 -13.75 21.37 21.68
CA ALA A 9 -12.76 20.53 21.00
C ALA A 9 -12.81 20.68 19.46
N GLU A 10 -13.35 21.80 18.95
CA GLU A 10 -13.58 22.03 17.51
C GLU A 10 -12.72 23.16 16.93
N ARG A 11 -11.45 23.33 17.35
CA ARG A 11 -10.57 24.38 16.79
C ARG A 11 -9.24 23.90 16.23
N THR A 12 -9.11 22.61 15.88
CA THR A 12 -7.90 22.10 15.19
C THR A 12 -8.22 20.91 14.28
N ALA A 13 -9.28 20.96 13.47
CA ALA A 13 -9.77 19.75 12.76
C ALA A 13 -9.71 19.79 11.22
N THR A 14 -9.25 20.88 10.59
CA THR A 14 -9.21 20.99 9.12
C THR A 14 -7.85 20.63 8.53
N PHE A 15 -6.75 21.13 9.10
CA PHE A 15 -5.39 20.90 8.59
C PHE A 15 -4.88 19.47 8.82
N GLY A 16 -5.32 18.79 9.89
CA GLY A 16 -4.95 17.40 10.15
C GLY A 16 -5.51 16.40 9.14
N ARG A 17 -6.67 16.67 8.53
CA ARG A 17 -7.30 15.78 7.55
C ARG A 17 -6.53 15.70 6.23
N LEU A 18 -5.97 16.81 5.75
CA LEU A 18 -5.14 16.83 4.54
C LEU A 18 -3.84 16.03 4.72
N ALA A 19 -3.25 16.07 5.92
CA ALA A 19 -2.05 15.29 6.23
C ALA A 19 -2.31 13.77 6.25
N LEU A 20 -3.48 13.33 6.74
CA LEU A 20 -3.87 11.91 6.72
C LEU A 20 -4.07 11.40 5.28
N LEU A 21 -4.77 12.17 4.45
CA LEU A 21 -4.98 11.82 3.03
C LEU A 21 -3.65 11.73 2.27
N ARG A 22 -2.70 12.63 2.55
CA ARG A 22 -1.35 12.57 1.95
C ARG A 22 -0.67 11.24 2.27
N ASN A 23 -0.68 10.81 3.54
CA ASN A 23 -0.01 9.58 3.94
C ASN A 23 -0.63 8.35 3.26
N GLU A 24 -1.96 8.27 3.19
CA GLU A 24 -2.65 7.16 2.51
C GLU A 24 -2.27 7.07 1.03
N LEU A 25 -2.20 8.22 0.33
CA LEU A 25 -1.80 8.28 -1.07
C LEU A 25 -0.36 7.82 -1.29
N VAL A 26 0.56 8.28 -0.44
CA VAL A 26 1.98 7.88 -0.51
C VAL A 26 2.12 6.38 -0.28
N THR A 27 1.45 5.83 0.72
CA THR A 27 1.46 4.39 0.99
C THR A 27 0.88 3.60 -0.17
N ARG A 28 -0.26 4.03 -0.73
CA ARG A 28 -0.88 3.36 -1.89
C ARG A 28 0.03 3.39 -3.12
N PHE A 29 0.68 4.52 -3.38
CA PHE A 29 1.62 4.65 -4.49
C PHE A 29 2.85 3.75 -4.31
N ALA A 30 3.40 3.69 -3.08
CA ALA A 30 4.52 2.81 -2.77
C ALA A 30 4.16 1.34 -3.03
N LYS A 31 3.00 0.86 -2.55
CA LYS A 31 2.52 -0.50 -2.80
C LYS A 31 2.33 -0.79 -4.30
N TRP A 32 1.70 0.14 -5.02
CA TRP A 32 1.52 0.01 -6.48
C TRP A 32 2.87 -0.06 -7.22
N ARG A 33 3.85 0.76 -6.81
CA ARG A 33 5.19 0.75 -7.37
C ARG A 33 5.89 -0.59 -7.12
N THR A 34 5.82 -1.11 -5.88
CA THR A 34 6.38 -2.42 -5.53
C THR A 34 5.77 -3.50 -6.41
N TYR A 35 4.43 -3.57 -6.50
CA TYR A 35 3.73 -4.55 -7.32
C TYR A 35 4.22 -4.52 -8.78
N ARG A 36 4.22 -3.34 -9.41
CA ARG A 36 4.64 -3.21 -10.81
C ARG A 36 6.10 -3.58 -11.02
N LYS A 37 6.97 -3.19 -10.09
CA LYS A 37 8.39 -3.53 -10.13
C LYS A 37 8.57 -5.05 -10.07
N THR A 38 7.95 -5.72 -9.10
CA THR A 38 8.03 -7.18 -8.96
C THR A 38 7.47 -7.93 -10.18
N VAL A 39 6.36 -7.45 -10.78
CA VAL A 39 5.84 -8.06 -12.01
C VAL A 39 6.83 -7.91 -13.15
N SER A 40 7.41 -6.72 -13.36
CA SER A 40 8.40 -6.50 -14.44
C SER A 40 9.60 -7.41 -14.26
N GLU A 41 10.21 -7.39 -13.08
CA GLU A 41 11.43 -8.15 -12.78
C GLU A 41 11.21 -9.66 -12.94
N LEU A 42 10.11 -10.20 -12.41
CA LEU A 42 9.81 -11.64 -12.55
C LEU A 42 9.37 -12.02 -13.98
N SER A 43 8.74 -11.11 -14.73
CA SER A 43 8.33 -11.38 -16.11
C SER A 43 9.51 -11.30 -17.09
N GLU A 44 10.62 -10.69 -16.69
CA GLU A 44 11.87 -10.64 -17.46
C GLU A 44 12.69 -11.93 -17.28
N LEU A 45 12.42 -12.73 -16.23
CA LEU A 45 13.06 -14.02 -16.00
C LEU A 45 12.55 -15.08 -16.99
N SER A 46 13.44 -16.01 -17.34
CA SER A 46 13.10 -17.20 -18.11
C SER A 46 12.33 -18.23 -17.29
N GLU A 47 11.63 -19.15 -17.95
CA GLU A 47 10.91 -20.25 -17.28
C GLU A 47 11.81 -21.06 -16.35
N ARG A 48 13.08 -21.26 -16.71
CA ARG A 48 14.05 -21.98 -15.90
C ARG A 48 14.45 -21.20 -14.65
N GLU A 49 14.68 -19.90 -14.76
CA GLU A 49 15.01 -19.06 -13.60
C GLU A 49 13.81 -18.97 -12.64
N LEU A 50 12.59 -18.96 -13.17
CA LEU A 50 11.38 -19.07 -12.35
C LEU A 50 11.28 -20.45 -11.67
N ASP A 51 11.56 -21.53 -12.39
CA ASP A 51 11.56 -22.90 -11.85
C ASP A 51 12.64 -23.10 -10.76
N ASP A 52 13.83 -22.51 -10.94
CA ASP A 52 14.90 -22.52 -9.94
C ASP A 52 14.48 -21.80 -8.65
N LEU A 53 13.57 -20.83 -8.74
CA LEU A 53 12.94 -20.14 -7.60
C LEU A 53 11.71 -20.91 -7.06
N GLY A 54 11.29 -21.99 -7.72
CA GLY A 54 10.09 -22.75 -7.39
C GLY A 54 8.78 -22.02 -7.73
N LEU A 55 8.81 -21.12 -8.73
CA LEU A 55 7.67 -20.31 -9.15
C LEU A 55 7.22 -20.69 -10.56
N ALA A 56 5.91 -20.75 -10.79
CA ALA A 56 5.37 -20.79 -12.13
C ALA A 56 5.12 -19.36 -12.69
N PRO A 57 5.05 -19.17 -14.02
CA PRO A 57 4.67 -17.88 -14.62
C PRO A 57 3.29 -17.37 -14.13
N GLY A 58 2.39 -18.27 -13.76
CA GLY A 58 1.10 -17.94 -13.16
C GLY A 58 1.21 -17.33 -11.75
N ASP A 59 2.27 -17.64 -11.01
CA ASP A 59 2.47 -17.20 -9.64
C ASP A 59 3.00 -15.77 -9.55
N ILE A 60 3.59 -15.24 -10.62
CA ILE A 60 4.19 -13.89 -10.66
C ILE A 60 3.24 -12.83 -10.10
N ARG A 61 1.96 -12.87 -10.50
CA ARG A 61 0.96 -11.90 -10.02
C ARG A 61 0.63 -12.08 -8.53
N ASN A 62 0.59 -13.32 -8.06
CA ASN A 62 0.32 -13.64 -6.66
C ASN A 62 1.49 -13.19 -5.77
N VAL A 63 2.72 -13.51 -6.16
CA VAL A 63 3.94 -13.08 -5.46
C VAL A 63 4.06 -11.57 -5.45
N ALA A 64 3.84 -10.90 -6.59
CA ALA A 64 3.85 -9.44 -6.65
C ALA A 64 2.78 -8.81 -5.75
N MET A 65 1.58 -9.40 -5.68
CA MET A 65 0.52 -8.96 -4.78
C MET A 65 0.95 -9.14 -3.31
N GLN A 66 1.55 -10.27 -2.97
CA GLN A 66 2.04 -10.54 -1.62
C GLN A 66 3.19 -9.60 -1.23
N ALA A 67 4.13 -9.32 -2.14
CA ALA A 67 5.22 -8.37 -1.88
C ALA A 67 4.74 -6.92 -1.69
N ALA A 68 3.66 -6.53 -2.38
CA ALA A 68 3.12 -5.18 -2.30
C ALA A 68 2.13 -4.97 -1.14
N TYR A 69 1.33 -5.98 -0.80
CA TYR A 69 0.20 -5.87 0.12
C TYR A 69 0.23 -6.85 1.29
N GLY A 70 1.08 -7.87 1.24
CA GLY A 70 1.29 -8.82 2.35
C GLY A 70 2.01 -8.13 3.50
N ALA A 71 1.24 -7.81 4.54
CA ALA A 71 1.68 -7.36 5.85
C ALA A 71 0.93 -8.18 6.90
#